data_AF-Q6X9I5-F1
#
_entry.id   AF-Q6X9I5-F1
#
_cell.length_a   1.000
_cell.length_b   1.000
_cell.length_c   1.000
_cell.angle_alpha   90.00
_cell.angle_beta   90.00
_cell.angle_gamma   90.00
#
_symmetry.space_group_name_H-M   'P 1'
#
loop_
_entity.id
_entity.type
_entity.pdbx_description
1 polymer ?
#
loop_
_entity_poly.entity_id
_entity_poly.type
_entity_poly.pdbx_seq_one_letter_code
_entity_poly.pdbx_strand_id
1 'polypeptide(L)'
;PKSVVINPYFEWDDEDFIKRNKVPLKDTVIYEVHVKGFTKLRLDLPENIRGSYEGLASEQMISYLKDLGITTVELMPVFHFIDQRFLIDKGLTNYWGYDPINFFSPECRYSSSGCLGEQVFSFKKMVNELHNAGIEVIIDVVYNHTAEGNHLGPTLSFRGIDNIAYYMLQQDNKRYYLDF
;
A
#
# COMPACT_ATOMS: atom_id res chain seq x y z
N PRO A 1 6.67 -9.05 -13.49
CA PRO A 1 6.56 -7.60 -13.83
C PRO A 1 7.95 -7.04 -14.14
N LYS A 2 8.06 -5.82 -14.69
CA LYS A 2 9.33 -5.10 -14.87
C LYS A 2 9.37 -3.92 -13.90
N SER A 3 10.55 -3.58 -13.38
CA SER A 3 10.75 -2.34 -12.62
C SER A 3 10.67 -1.14 -13.55
N VAL A 4 10.19 -0.01 -13.02
CA VAL A 4 10.02 1.24 -13.78
C VAL A 4 10.79 2.36 -13.09
N VAL A 5 11.60 3.09 -13.87
CA VAL A 5 12.27 4.31 -13.39
C VAL A 5 11.22 5.42 -13.35
N ILE A 6 11.13 6.13 -12.22
CA ILE A 6 10.15 7.20 -12.02
C ILE A 6 10.82 8.58 -12.01
N ASN A 7 10.03 9.62 -12.32
CA ASN A 7 10.37 10.97 -11.94
C ASN A 7 9.96 11.21 -10.47
N PRO A 8 10.88 11.54 -9.55
CA PRO A 8 10.53 11.74 -8.15
C PRO A 8 9.81 13.07 -7.88
N TYR A 9 9.83 14.02 -8.83
CA TYR A 9 9.20 15.32 -8.68
C TYR A 9 7.70 15.20 -8.39
N PHE A 10 7.26 15.91 -7.35
CA PHE A 10 5.87 16.14 -7.01
C PHE A 10 5.81 17.43 -6.20
N GLU A 11 4.90 18.32 -6.55
CA GLU A 11 4.70 19.58 -5.84
C GLU A 11 3.68 19.35 -4.74
N TRP A 12 4.14 19.42 -3.49
CA TRP A 12 3.30 19.33 -2.31
C TRP A 12 2.77 20.72 -2.00
N ASP A 13 1.44 20.89 -2.01
CA ASP A 13 0.79 22.14 -1.57
C ASP A 13 0.35 22.08 -0.09
N ASP A 14 0.56 20.94 0.56
CA ASP A 14 0.31 20.67 1.97
C ASP A 14 1.39 21.24 2.93
N GLU A 15 2.10 22.28 2.50
CA GLU A 15 3.22 22.89 3.24
C GLU A 15 2.82 23.28 4.67
N ASP A 16 1.55 23.64 4.85
CA ASP A 16 0.91 23.93 6.13
C ASP A 16 0.70 22.68 7.01
N PHE A 17 0.38 21.51 6.46
CA PHE A 17 0.16 20.29 7.26
C PHE A 17 1.47 19.76 7.85
N ILE A 18 2.55 19.77 7.05
CA ILE A 18 3.89 19.36 7.49
C ILE A 18 4.42 20.30 8.58
N LYS A 19 4.06 21.59 8.53
CA LYS A 19 4.47 22.62 9.50
C LYS A 19 3.53 22.81 10.70
N ARG A 20 2.30 22.30 10.65
CA ARG A 20 1.31 22.41 11.75
C ARG A 20 1.56 21.39 12.86
N ASN A 21 0.99 21.68 14.04
CA ASN A 21 0.83 20.69 15.10
C ASN A 21 -0.08 19.57 14.57
N LYS A 22 0.54 18.48 14.13
CA LYS A 22 -0.09 17.21 13.82
C LYS A 22 -0.94 16.72 15.01
N VAL A 23 -1.78 15.72 14.78
CA VAL A 23 -2.67 15.21 15.81
C VAL A 23 -1.80 14.60 16.93
N PRO A 24 -1.84 15.12 18.16
CA PRO A 24 -1.08 14.52 19.25
C PRO A 24 -1.58 13.09 19.48
N LEU A 25 -0.68 12.14 19.74
CA LEU A 25 -1.04 10.72 19.92
C LEU A 25 -2.18 10.49 20.92
N LYS A 26 -2.25 11.31 21.98
CA LYS A 26 -3.30 11.25 23.01
C LYS A 26 -4.71 11.62 22.50
N ASP A 27 -4.79 12.33 21.38
CA ASP A 27 -6.02 12.81 20.76
C ASP A 27 -6.33 12.04 19.46
N THR A 28 -5.50 11.06 19.07
CA THR A 28 -5.63 10.28 17.84
C THR A 28 -6.79 9.29 17.90
N VAL A 29 -7.56 9.24 16.82
CA VAL A 29 -8.58 8.22 16.52
C VAL A 29 -8.24 7.60 15.17
N ILE A 30 -7.76 6.35 15.22
CA ILE A 30 -7.35 5.58 14.03
C ILE A 30 -8.56 4.95 13.36
N TYR A 31 -8.59 5.03 12.03
CA TYR A 31 -9.57 4.38 11.17
C TYR A 31 -8.88 3.46 10.16
N GLU A 32 -8.86 2.17 10.44
CA GLU A 32 -8.30 1.16 9.54
C GLU A 32 -9.16 1.00 8.29
N VAL A 33 -8.53 1.10 7.11
CA VAL A 33 -9.23 1.01 5.83
C VAL A 33 -8.47 0.22 4.79
N HIS A 34 -9.22 -0.55 4.01
CA HIS A 34 -8.73 -1.15 2.78
C HIS A 34 -8.98 -0.21 1.59
N VAL A 35 -7.93 0.26 0.91
CA VAL A 35 -8.04 1.21 -0.23
C VAL A 35 -9.11 0.81 -1.24
N LYS A 36 -9.05 -0.44 -1.72
CA LYS A 36 -10.06 -0.99 -2.63
C LYS A 36 -11.47 -1.04 -2.02
N GLY A 37 -11.63 -1.74 -0.90
CA GLY A 37 -12.95 -1.97 -0.29
C GLY A 37 -13.68 -0.69 0.09
N PHE A 38 -12.95 0.32 0.52
CA PHE A 38 -13.49 1.58 1.01
C PHE A 38 -14.38 2.29 -0.03
N THR A 39 -13.99 2.24 -1.30
CA THR A 39 -14.70 2.96 -2.37
C THR A 39 -15.17 2.11 -3.54
N LYS A 40 -14.94 0.78 -3.54
CA LYS A 40 -15.26 -0.05 -4.71
C LYS A 40 -16.74 0.00 -5.10
N LEU A 41 -17.64 0.13 -4.14
CA LEU A 41 -19.10 0.16 -4.35
C LEU A 41 -19.70 1.58 -4.25
N ARG A 42 -18.86 2.62 -4.24
CA ARG A 42 -19.30 4.03 -4.15
C ARG A 42 -19.77 4.55 -5.50
N LEU A 43 -21.08 4.42 -5.75
CA LEU A 43 -21.71 4.82 -7.02
C LEU A 43 -21.70 6.33 -7.27
N ASP A 44 -21.54 7.12 -6.20
CA ASP A 44 -21.33 8.56 -6.20
C ASP A 44 -19.98 8.99 -6.77
N LEU A 45 -19.04 8.06 -6.94
CA LEU A 45 -17.76 8.30 -7.61
C LEU A 45 -17.77 7.78 -9.05
N PRO A 46 -17.02 8.39 -9.99
CA PRO A 46 -16.73 7.81 -11.30
C PRO A 46 -16.17 6.39 -11.18
N GLU A 47 -16.61 5.48 -12.04
CA GLU A 47 -16.27 4.05 -11.92
C GLU A 47 -14.77 3.76 -11.93
N ASN A 48 -14.00 4.53 -12.70
CA ASN A 48 -12.56 4.35 -12.89
C ASN A 48 -11.72 4.71 -11.65
N ILE A 49 -12.29 5.42 -10.66
CA ILE A 49 -11.60 5.74 -9.40
C ILE A 49 -12.11 4.92 -8.21
N ARG A 50 -13.14 4.08 -8.41
CA ARG A 50 -13.69 3.24 -7.33
C ARG A 50 -12.70 2.16 -6.91
N GLY A 51 -12.30 2.20 -5.65
CA GLY A 51 -11.33 1.29 -5.06
C GLY A 51 -9.88 1.60 -5.43
N SER A 52 -9.57 2.86 -5.71
CA SER A 52 -8.23 3.37 -5.96
C SER A 52 -7.79 4.38 -4.90
N TYR A 53 -6.51 4.75 -4.90
CA TYR A 53 -5.97 5.85 -4.09
C TYR A 53 -6.74 7.16 -4.33
N GLU A 54 -7.00 7.48 -5.61
CA GLU A 54 -7.77 8.67 -5.99
C GLU A 54 -9.20 8.64 -5.45
N GLY A 55 -9.87 7.48 -5.48
CA GLY A 55 -11.21 7.35 -4.90
C GLY A 55 -11.23 7.57 -3.39
N LEU A 56 -10.23 7.04 -2.67
CA LEU A 56 -10.12 7.20 -1.22
C LEU A 56 -9.98 8.67 -0.81
N ALA A 57 -9.25 9.47 -1.60
CA ALA A 57 -9.02 10.88 -1.38
C ALA A 57 -9.97 11.82 -2.16
N SER A 58 -11.08 11.29 -2.68
CA SER A 58 -12.10 12.12 -3.31
C SER A 58 -12.81 13.01 -2.29
N GLU A 59 -13.37 14.15 -2.76
CA GLU A 59 -14.11 15.10 -1.91
C GLU A 59 -15.21 14.42 -1.08
N GLN A 60 -15.92 13.46 -1.67
CA GLN A 60 -17.01 12.70 -1.03
C GLN A 60 -16.49 11.86 0.14
N MET A 61 -15.32 11.23 -0.02
CA MET A 61 -14.73 10.40 1.02
C MET A 61 -14.05 11.22 2.09
N ILE A 62 -13.38 12.31 1.72
CA ILE A 62 -12.82 13.26 2.68
C ILE A 62 -13.94 13.85 3.54
N SER A 63 -15.03 14.34 2.95
CA SER A 63 -16.20 14.83 3.70
C SER A 63 -16.71 13.77 4.67
N TYR A 64 -16.88 12.52 4.21
CA TYR A 64 -17.30 11.43 5.07
C TYR A 64 -16.36 11.18 6.26
N LEU A 65 -15.04 11.17 6.04
CA LEU A 65 -14.06 10.97 7.11
C LEU A 65 -14.08 12.12 8.12
N LYS A 66 -14.26 13.37 7.65
CA LYS A 66 -14.41 14.55 8.51
C LYS A 66 -15.70 14.49 9.33
N ASP A 67 -16.80 14.11 8.71
CA ASP A 67 -18.11 13.97 9.37
C ASP A 67 -18.09 12.86 10.43
N LEU A 68 -17.40 11.75 10.14
CA LEU A 68 -17.18 10.66 11.11
C LEU A 68 -16.32 11.09 12.29
N GLY A 69 -15.44 12.09 12.10
CA GLY A 69 -14.61 12.68 13.15
C GLY A 69 -13.34 11.91 13.47
N ILE A 70 -12.86 11.07 12.54
CA ILE A 70 -11.56 10.39 12.69
C ILE A 70 -10.42 11.39 12.48
N THR A 71 -9.23 11.05 12.96
CA THR A 71 -8.05 11.92 12.81
C THR A 71 -7.03 11.34 11.85
N THR A 72 -6.96 10.01 11.79
CA THR A 72 -5.88 9.28 11.14
C THR A 72 -6.46 8.07 10.44
N VAL A 73 -6.14 7.88 9.17
CA VAL A 73 -6.44 6.62 8.46
C VAL A 73 -5.25 5.69 8.54
N GLU A 74 -5.49 4.42 8.80
CA GLU A 74 -4.49 3.36 8.71
C GLU A 74 -4.81 2.49 7.49
N LEU A 75 -3.96 2.59 6.47
CA LEU A 75 -4.15 1.84 5.24
C LEU A 75 -3.64 0.41 5.43
N MET A 76 -4.47 -0.58 5.10
CA MET A 76 -4.00 -1.94 4.84
C MET A 76 -2.88 -1.95 3.78
N PRO A 77 -2.06 -3.02 3.68
CA PRO A 77 -0.82 -3.03 2.91
C PRO A 77 -0.91 -2.40 1.51
N VAL A 78 -0.04 -1.41 1.29
CA VAL A 78 0.11 -0.70 0.02
C VAL A 78 1.46 -0.96 -0.64
N PHE A 79 2.35 -1.74 -0.03
CA PHE A 79 3.56 -2.23 -0.72
C PHE A 79 3.17 -3.16 -1.87
N HIS A 80 3.87 -3.09 -3.00
CA HIS A 80 3.53 -3.90 -4.15
C HIS A 80 3.63 -5.40 -3.81
N PHE A 81 2.51 -6.10 -3.92
CA PHE A 81 2.32 -7.49 -3.49
C PHE A 81 1.87 -8.40 -4.64
N ILE A 82 1.92 -9.70 -4.39
CA ILE A 82 1.58 -10.72 -5.38
C ILE A 82 0.42 -11.58 -4.86
N ASP A 83 -0.46 -12.00 -5.78
CA ASP A 83 -1.43 -13.04 -5.50
C ASP A 83 -0.72 -14.41 -5.44
N GLN A 84 -0.77 -15.09 -4.29
CA GLN A 84 -0.10 -16.38 -4.16
C GLN A 84 -0.64 -17.39 -5.19
N ARG A 85 0.26 -18.24 -5.71
CA ARG A 85 -0.11 -19.21 -6.76
C ARG A 85 -1.27 -20.11 -6.35
N PHE A 86 -1.30 -20.58 -5.10
CA PHE A 86 -2.37 -21.43 -4.59
C PHE A 86 -3.73 -20.73 -4.51
N LEU A 87 -3.77 -19.39 -4.40
CA LEU A 87 -5.02 -18.62 -4.50
C LEU A 87 -5.47 -18.53 -5.96
N ILE A 88 -4.55 -18.20 -6.86
CA ILE A 88 -4.82 -18.11 -8.30
C ILE A 88 -5.38 -19.43 -8.82
N ASP A 89 -4.79 -20.57 -8.44
CA ASP A 89 -5.24 -21.91 -8.86
C ASP A 89 -6.67 -22.25 -8.36
N LYS A 90 -7.20 -21.47 -7.40
CA LYS A 90 -8.56 -21.58 -6.86
C LYS A 90 -9.50 -20.48 -7.37
N GLY A 91 -9.05 -19.63 -8.30
CA GLY A 91 -9.82 -18.47 -8.75
C GLY A 91 -9.97 -17.37 -7.69
N LEU A 92 -9.05 -17.33 -6.72
CA LEU A 92 -9.00 -16.34 -5.64
C LEU A 92 -7.88 -15.32 -5.89
N THR A 93 -7.93 -14.22 -5.14
CA THR A 93 -6.89 -13.17 -5.16
C THR A 93 -6.45 -12.85 -3.73
N ASN A 94 -5.20 -12.42 -3.57
CA ASN A 94 -4.77 -11.74 -2.36
C ASN A 94 -5.46 -10.37 -2.31
N TYR A 95 -6.45 -10.26 -1.43
CA TYR A 95 -7.20 -9.03 -1.25
C TYR A 95 -6.44 -8.08 -0.33
N TRP A 96 -6.06 -8.55 0.86
CA TRP A 96 -5.44 -7.76 1.92
C TRP A 96 -4.04 -7.24 1.59
N GLY A 97 -3.24 -7.98 0.83
CA GLY A 97 -1.93 -7.52 0.37
C GLY A 97 -0.74 -7.77 1.31
N TYR A 98 -0.93 -8.54 2.39
CA TYR A 98 0.16 -8.97 3.30
C TYR A 98 1.07 -10.04 2.65
N ASP A 99 1.63 -9.75 1.47
CA ASP A 99 2.62 -10.60 0.81
C ASP A 99 3.45 -9.79 -0.20
N PRO A 100 4.26 -8.82 0.25
CA PRO A 100 4.96 -7.88 -0.64
C PRO A 100 6.15 -8.54 -1.36
N ILE A 101 6.47 -8.03 -2.55
CA ILE A 101 7.73 -8.37 -3.27
C ILE A 101 8.68 -7.16 -3.37
N ASN A 102 8.18 -5.96 -3.06
CA ASN A 102 8.96 -4.73 -3.07
C ASN A 102 8.46 -3.76 -2.00
N PHE A 103 9.39 -3.14 -1.28
CA PHE A 103 9.08 -2.27 -0.13
C PHE A 103 9.00 -0.77 -0.45
N PHE A 104 9.15 -0.39 -1.72
CA PHE A 104 9.24 1.03 -2.13
C PHE A 104 8.19 1.44 -3.16
N SER A 105 7.57 0.46 -3.83
CA SER A 105 6.58 0.70 -4.86
C SER A 105 5.18 0.55 -4.26
N PRO A 106 4.29 1.55 -4.40
CA PRO A 106 2.89 1.40 -4.07
C PRO A 106 2.22 0.34 -4.95
N GLU A 107 1.18 -0.32 -4.43
CA GLU A 107 0.46 -1.36 -5.13
C GLU A 107 -0.19 -0.82 -6.41
N CYS A 108 0.20 -1.40 -7.55
CA CYS A 108 -0.28 -1.06 -8.88
C CYS A 108 -1.81 -1.20 -9.00
N ARG A 109 -2.39 -2.26 -8.43
CA ARG A 109 -3.83 -2.55 -8.51
C ARG A 109 -4.73 -1.49 -7.88
N TYR A 110 -4.18 -0.59 -7.07
CA TYR A 110 -4.92 0.51 -6.43
C TYR A 110 -4.70 1.86 -7.14
N SER A 111 -3.97 1.90 -8.25
CA SER A 111 -3.84 3.09 -9.09
C SER A 111 -5.01 3.22 -10.06
N SER A 112 -5.57 4.43 -10.20
CA SER A 112 -6.62 4.75 -11.20
C SER A 112 -6.05 5.15 -12.56
N SER A 113 -4.76 5.44 -12.65
CA SER A 113 -4.14 6.11 -13.80
C SER A 113 -3.04 5.28 -14.49
N GLY A 114 -2.78 4.06 -14.01
CA GLY A 114 -1.76 3.17 -14.57
C GLY A 114 -0.68 2.77 -13.58
N CYS A 115 0.33 2.04 -14.07
CA CYS A 115 1.38 1.44 -13.23
C CYS A 115 2.81 1.61 -13.78
N LEU A 116 3.01 2.55 -14.69
CA LEU A 116 4.31 2.93 -15.26
C LEU A 116 4.92 4.14 -14.52
N GLY A 117 4.53 4.35 -13.27
CA GLY A 117 4.92 5.47 -12.41
C GLY A 117 3.71 6.21 -11.84
N GLU A 118 2.53 6.07 -12.46
CA GLU A 118 1.31 6.76 -12.06
C GLU A 118 0.77 6.27 -10.71
N GLN A 119 1.11 5.05 -10.27
CA GLN A 119 0.79 4.54 -8.93
C GLN A 119 1.48 5.35 -7.83
N VAL A 120 2.71 5.83 -8.09
CA VAL A 120 3.44 6.69 -7.14
C VAL A 120 2.80 8.07 -7.10
N PHE A 121 2.48 8.63 -8.26
CA PHE A 121 1.81 9.93 -8.35
C PHE A 121 0.43 9.92 -7.68
N SER A 122 -0.39 8.90 -7.97
CA SER A 122 -1.72 8.72 -7.38
C SER A 122 -1.66 8.59 -5.86
N PHE A 123 -0.67 7.86 -5.33
CA PHE A 123 -0.47 7.73 -3.89
C PHE A 123 -0.08 9.07 -3.25
N LYS A 124 0.87 9.81 -3.84
CA LYS A 124 1.26 11.14 -3.35
C LYS A 124 0.10 12.11 -3.34
N LYS A 125 -0.69 12.15 -4.42
CA LYS A 125 -1.89 13.00 -4.49
C LYS A 125 -2.89 12.64 -3.40
N MET A 126 -3.17 11.34 -3.19
CA MET A 126 -4.05 10.90 -2.11
C MET A 126 -3.58 11.39 -0.74
N VAL A 127 -2.29 11.25 -0.43
CA VAL A 127 -1.72 11.74 0.84
C VAL A 127 -1.87 13.26 0.95
N ASN A 128 -1.53 14.01 -0.11
CA ASN A 128 -1.64 15.47 -0.15
C ASN A 128 -3.07 15.95 0.12
N GLU A 129 -4.08 15.35 -0.53
CA GLU A 129 -5.49 15.70 -0.30
C GLU A 129 -5.95 15.38 1.13
N LEU A 130 -5.54 14.24 1.69
CA LEU A 130 -5.84 13.89 3.09
C LEU A 130 -5.20 14.88 4.07
N HIS A 131 -3.95 15.25 3.83
CA HIS A 131 -3.24 16.25 4.63
C HIS A 131 -3.90 17.63 4.54
N ASN A 132 -4.33 18.06 3.35
CA ASN A 132 -5.08 19.31 3.17
C ASN A 132 -6.41 19.30 3.96
N ALA A 133 -7.01 18.13 4.16
CA ALA A 133 -8.17 17.94 5.02
C ALA A 133 -7.85 17.79 6.52
N GLY A 134 -6.57 17.77 6.89
CA GLY A 134 -6.11 17.60 8.26
C GLY A 134 -6.19 16.15 8.75
N ILE A 135 -6.08 15.17 7.85
CA ILE A 135 -6.17 13.73 8.16
C ILE A 135 -4.78 13.10 8.01
N GLU A 136 -4.29 12.46 9.07
CA GLU A 136 -3.01 11.75 9.04
C GLU A 136 -3.12 10.41 8.29
N VAL A 137 -1.99 9.95 7.73
CA VAL A 137 -1.90 8.67 7.03
C VAL A 137 -0.86 7.79 7.72
N ILE A 138 -1.32 6.64 8.23
CA ILE A 138 -0.49 5.51 8.63
C ILE A 138 -0.61 4.44 7.54
N ILE A 139 0.48 3.75 7.25
CA ILE A 139 0.49 2.59 6.35
C ILE A 139 0.87 1.35 7.14
N ASP A 140 0.12 0.28 6.95
CA ASP A 140 0.51 -1.05 7.39
C ASP A 140 1.69 -1.54 6.54
N VAL A 141 2.72 -2.04 7.21
CA VAL A 141 4.00 -2.41 6.61
C VAL A 141 4.38 -3.85 6.94
N VAL A 142 4.68 -4.61 5.89
CA VAL A 142 5.20 -5.97 5.99
C VAL A 142 6.67 -5.98 5.61
N TYR A 143 7.53 -6.13 6.63
CA TYR A 143 8.97 -6.24 6.48
C TYR A 143 9.54 -7.59 6.95
N ASN A 144 8.72 -8.42 7.60
CA ASN A 144 9.14 -9.67 8.22
C ASN A 144 9.24 -10.84 7.21
N HIS A 145 8.48 -10.80 6.11
CA HIS A 145 8.51 -11.81 5.05
C HIS A 145 8.31 -11.20 3.65
N THR A 146 8.38 -12.06 2.61
CA THR A 146 8.19 -11.68 1.21
C THR A 146 7.33 -12.71 0.46
N ALA A 147 6.81 -12.30 -0.70
CA ALA A 147 6.06 -13.15 -1.63
C ALA A 147 6.87 -14.28 -2.28
N GLU A 148 8.18 -14.39 -2.00
CA GLU A 148 8.98 -15.50 -2.51
C GLU A 148 8.80 -16.78 -1.66
N GLY A 149 8.25 -16.66 -0.45
CA GLY A 149 7.99 -17.77 0.44
C GLY A 149 9.24 -18.64 0.70
N ASN A 150 9.01 -19.94 0.91
CA ASN A 150 10.07 -20.91 1.20
C ASN A 150 10.74 -21.47 -0.07
N HIS A 151 11.58 -22.49 0.10
CA HIS A 151 12.35 -23.15 -0.97
C HIS A 151 11.55 -23.65 -2.19
N LEU A 152 10.24 -23.89 -2.08
CA LEU A 152 9.36 -24.27 -3.20
C LEU A 152 8.64 -23.08 -3.82
N GLY A 153 8.73 -21.91 -3.20
CA GLY A 153 8.21 -20.66 -3.73
C GLY A 153 9.02 -20.14 -4.92
N PRO A 154 8.57 -19.03 -5.53
CA PRO A 154 9.17 -18.52 -6.75
C PRO A 154 10.52 -17.84 -6.49
N THR A 155 11.28 -17.58 -7.57
CA THR A 155 12.48 -16.74 -7.56
C THR A 155 12.19 -15.52 -8.43
N LEU A 156 11.94 -14.38 -7.80
CA LEU A 156 11.46 -13.15 -8.44
C LEU A 156 12.36 -11.94 -8.18
N SER A 157 12.90 -11.82 -6.97
CA SER A 157 13.63 -10.65 -6.47
C SER A 157 14.76 -11.09 -5.53
N PHE A 158 14.58 -10.97 -4.22
CA PHE A 158 15.61 -11.12 -3.19
C PHE A 158 16.39 -12.43 -3.29
N ARG A 159 15.69 -13.55 -3.52
CA ARG A 159 16.29 -14.89 -3.65
C ARG A 159 17.27 -14.97 -4.81
N GLY A 160 16.93 -14.34 -5.93
CA GLY A 160 17.77 -14.33 -7.13
C GLY A 160 18.93 -13.34 -7.05
N ILE A 161 18.81 -12.29 -6.24
CA ILE A 161 19.83 -11.26 -6.06
C ILE A 161 20.88 -11.73 -5.05
N ASP A 162 20.47 -12.03 -3.83
CA ASP A 162 21.35 -12.58 -2.78
C ASP A 162 20.53 -13.29 -1.68
N ASN A 163 20.26 -14.57 -1.89
CA ASN A 163 19.43 -15.36 -0.97
C ASN A 163 19.95 -15.41 0.47
N ILE A 164 21.27 -15.46 0.67
CA ILE A 164 21.87 -15.63 2.00
C ILE A 164 21.84 -14.31 2.78
N ALA A 165 21.91 -13.18 2.09
CA ALA A 165 21.81 -11.87 2.72
C ALA A 165 20.37 -11.53 3.14
N TYR A 166 19.38 -11.81 2.29
CA TYR A 166 18.01 -11.35 2.53
C TYR A 166 17.17 -12.27 3.42
N TYR A 167 17.45 -13.58 3.43
CA TYR A 167 16.60 -14.55 4.14
C TYR A 167 17.30 -15.17 5.34
N MET A 168 16.54 -15.31 6.42
CA MET A 168 16.94 -16.14 7.54
C MET A 168 16.85 -17.61 7.14
N LEU A 169 18.01 -18.27 7.01
CA LEU A 169 18.12 -19.67 6.63
C LEU A 169 18.34 -20.55 7.87
N GLN A 170 17.87 -21.79 7.83
CA GLN A 170 18.16 -22.77 8.88
C GLN A 170 19.68 -22.96 9.00
N GLN A 171 20.22 -22.87 10.21
CA GLN A 171 21.68 -22.91 10.45
C GLN A 171 22.31 -24.22 9.96
N ASP A 172 21.66 -25.35 10.24
CA ASP A 172 22.15 -26.69 9.91
C ASP A 172 21.90 -27.09 8.45
N ASN A 173 21.00 -26.38 7.76
CA ASN A 173 20.69 -26.65 6.36
C ASN A 173 20.21 -25.39 5.63
N LYS A 174 21.17 -24.65 5.07
CA LYS A 174 20.92 -23.39 4.33
C LYS A 174 20.06 -23.54 3.07
N ARG A 175 19.63 -24.75 2.72
CA ARG A 175 18.58 -24.98 1.70
C ARG A 175 17.20 -24.49 2.17
N TYR A 176 16.94 -24.55 3.47
CA TYR A 176 15.64 -24.26 4.06
C TYR A 176 15.63 -22.91 4.79
N TYR A 177 14.45 -22.32 4.88
CA TYR A 177 14.18 -20.98 5.41
C TYR A 177 13.59 -21.11 6.82
N LEU A 178 13.82 -20.10 7.66
CA LEU A 178 13.06 -19.91 8.89
C LEU A 178 11.79 -19.12 8.52
N ASP A 179 10.63 -19.75 8.67
CA ASP A 179 9.34 -19.09 8.41
C ASP A 179 9.02 -18.13 9.55
N PHE A 180 8.73 -16.87 9.21
CA PHE A 180 8.17 -15.84 10.09
C PHE A 180 7.04 -15.11 9.37
#